data_AF-A0A517NAA9-F1
#
_entry.id   AF-A0A517NAA9-F1
#
_cell.length_a   1.000
_cell.length_b   1.000
_cell.length_c   1.000
_cell.angle_alpha   90.00
_cell.angle_beta   90.00
_cell.angle_gamma   90.00
#
_symmetry.space_group_name_H-M   'P 1'
#
loop_
_entity.id
_entity.type
_entity.pdbx_description
1 polymer ?
#
loop_
_entity_poly.entity_id
_entity_poly.type
_entity_poly.pdbx_seq_one_letter_code
_entity_poly.pdbx_strand_id
1 'polypeptide(L)'
;MANFFMDAFQPQRPSEDQRASGPPAADDASTPTAASEDVADPPANDVSMPADDFQSRTMDPPYTGLVSPPKAHPRWWTPLAVSAASWLSFMIASLLMAILGVWVVFGELSSQLLGSMETMTKVSASRWGLLIVVVLPQLALVMPSIVAGKLSPVPFRQRLGLVRGHWPVWAWFAAAAATPLVGLISSLVVGSFMEESENLKEMSRIFRNHGESGFLFPLAMMIGATPAICEEFLFRGYVQTRLVRSFHPLIGIFVASFLFAAFHMDLVHVIAVFPMGMFLGVISYRSGSLFPAMLGHFVNNVISVVLVVMAPEDATDVLAAPAIMISMSIILIGLVGMGGTIFSIAWFKPAADNTTTTGPIMARLVPDNEHPADRQPADRHSADARPSISSPPYGE
;
A
#
# COMPACT_ATOMS: atom_id res chain seq x y z
N MET A 1 -4.78 -22.36 13.40
CA MET A 1 -4.62 -21.00 12.81
C MET A 1 -3.19 -20.46 12.89
N ALA A 2 -2.52 -20.43 14.06
CA ALA A 2 -1.19 -19.83 14.21
C ALA A 2 -0.14 -20.29 13.17
N ASN A 3 -0.01 -21.60 12.91
CA ASN A 3 0.97 -22.12 11.94
C ASN A 3 0.68 -21.66 10.50
N PHE A 4 -0.60 -21.58 10.09
CA PHE A 4 -0.98 -21.08 8.76
C PHE A 4 -0.59 -19.60 8.57
N PHE A 5 -0.70 -18.79 9.64
CA PHE A 5 -0.20 -17.42 9.63
C PHE A 5 1.33 -17.35 9.64
N MET A 6 2.06 -18.28 10.26
CA MET A 6 3.53 -18.30 10.20
C MET A 6 4.06 -18.69 8.81
N ASP A 7 3.53 -19.75 8.22
CA ASP A 7 3.99 -20.28 6.92
C ASP A 7 3.75 -19.29 5.77
N ALA A 8 2.73 -18.43 5.86
CA ALA A 8 2.43 -17.41 4.85
C ALA A 8 3.49 -16.30 4.72
N PHE A 9 4.44 -16.19 5.65
CA PHE A 9 5.47 -15.14 5.69
C PHE A 9 6.92 -15.67 5.81
N GLN A 10 7.14 -16.99 5.81
CA GLN A 10 8.48 -17.60 5.84
C GLN A 10 9.28 -17.32 4.55
N PRO A 11 10.55 -16.88 4.63
CA PRO A 11 11.47 -16.91 3.49
C PRO A 11 11.89 -18.37 3.20
N GLN A 12 11.54 -18.91 2.03
CA GLN A 12 11.95 -20.27 1.68
C GLN A 12 13.46 -20.36 1.43
N ARG A 13 14.12 -21.35 2.03
CA ARG A 13 15.50 -21.74 1.67
C ARG A 13 15.50 -22.47 0.32
N PRO A 14 16.54 -22.34 -0.51
CA PRO A 14 16.69 -23.19 -1.69
C PRO A 14 16.81 -24.66 -1.28
N SER A 15 16.17 -25.56 -2.03
CA SER A 15 16.37 -27.00 -1.94
C SER A 15 17.75 -27.39 -2.52
N GLU A 16 18.49 -28.28 -1.85
CA GLU A 16 19.88 -28.62 -2.20
C GLU A 16 20.04 -29.53 -3.44
N ASP A 17 18.96 -29.95 -4.09
CA ASP A 17 18.94 -30.96 -5.18
C ASP A 17 19.33 -30.46 -6.60
N GLN A 18 20.20 -29.45 -6.71
CA GLN A 18 20.75 -29.02 -8.02
C GLN A 18 22.29 -28.97 -8.05
N ARG A 19 22.94 -29.92 -7.39
CA ARG A 19 24.40 -30.16 -7.51
C ARG A 19 24.78 -31.64 -7.64
N ALA A 20 24.29 -32.34 -8.67
CA ALA A 20 24.96 -33.54 -9.21
C ALA A 20 24.35 -34.01 -10.54
N SER A 21 24.98 -33.69 -11.68
CA SER A 21 25.03 -34.54 -12.89
C SER A 21 25.76 -33.80 -14.03
N GLY A 22 27.08 -33.98 -14.12
CA GLY A 22 27.76 -33.90 -15.41
C GLY A 22 27.46 -35.17 -16.23
N PRO A 23 27.44 -35.12 -17.57
CA PRO A 23 27.23 -36.31 -18.39
C PRO A 23 28.46 -37.24 -18.32
N PRO A 24 28.28 -38.56 -18.16
CA PRO A 24 29.38 -39.52 -18.28
C PRO A 24 29.65 -39.84 -19.76
N ALA A 25 30.92 -40.13 -20.08
CA ALA A 25 31.34 -40.73 -21.34
C ALA A 25 31.43 -42.26 -21.21
N ALA A 26 31.09 -42.99 -22.27
CA ALA A 26 31.49 -44.38 -22.51
C ALA A 26 31.29 -44.77 -23.98
N ASP A 27 32.27 -45.48 -24.55
CA ASP A 27 32.21 -46.20 -25.84
C ASP A 27 31.28 -47.45 -25.72
N ASP A 28 30.87 -48.21 -26.75
CA ASP A 28 31.63 -48.75 -27.88
C ASP A 28 30.72 -49.56 -28.88
N ALA A 29 31.25 -49.85 -30.07
CA ALA A 29 30.94 -50.94 -31.02
C ALA A 29 29.49 -51.27 -31.49
N SER A 30 29.18 -50.96 -32.76
CA SER A 30 28.82 -51.98 -33.78
C SER A 30 28.64 -51.40 -35.21
N THR A 31 29.28 -52.06 -36.19
CA THR A 31 29.18 -51.87 -37.67
C THR A 31 28.44 -53.07 -38.31
N PRO A 32 28.21 -53.19 -39.65
CA PRO A 32 28.60 -52.33 -40.79
C PRO A 32 27.48 -52.01 -41.82
N THR A 33 27.71 -51.09 -42.78
CA THR A 33 27.80 -51.40 -44.24
C THR A 33 28.01 -50.18 -45.17
N ALA A 34 29.03 -50.29 -46.02
CA ALA A 34 29.11 -49.94 -47.46
C ALA A 34 29.15 -48.47 -47.98
N ALA A 35 29.86 -48.34 -49.12
CA ALA A 35 30.11 -47.18 -50.01
C ALA A 35 30.99 -46.04 -49.44
N SER A 36 32.01 -45.45 -50.09
CA SER A 36 32.91 -45.69 -51.24
C SER A 36 33.34 -44.29 -51.77
N GLU A 37 34.56 -44.19 -52.32
CA GLU A 37 35.20 -42.98 -52.90
C GLU A 37 35.61 -41.87 -51.88
N ASP A 38 36.76 -41.18 -51.96
CA ASP A 38 37.97 -41.36 -52.79
C ASP A 38 39.26 -40.79 -52.10
N VAL A 39 40.41 -40.78 -52.81
CA VAL A 39 41.79 -40.46 -52.38
C VAL A 39 42.17 -38.97 -52.51
N ALA A 40 42.95 -38.42 -51.55
CA ALA A 40 44.22 -37.65 -51.78
C ALA A 40 44.67 -36.75 -50.60
N ASP A 41 45.99 -36.60 -50.46
CA ASP A 41 46.75 -35.69 -49.57
C ASP A 41 48.17 -35.55 -50.19
N PRO A 42 49.01 -34.52 -49.95
CA PRO A 42 48.82 -33.08 -49.66
C PRO A 42 49.46 -32.22 -50.82
N PRO A 43 49.89 -30.93 -50.67
CA PRO A 43 51.09 -30.56 -49.88
C PRO A 43 51.01 -29.20 -49.13
N ALA A 44 52.02 -28.95 -48.30
CA ALA A 44 52.23 -27.68 -47.61
C ALA A 44 52.58 -26.52 -48.56
N ASN A 45 52.22 -25.30 -48.17
CA ASN A 45 52.82 -24.07 -48.69
C ASN A 45 53.15 -23.11 -47.54
N ASP A 46 54.41 -22.68 -47.54
CA ASP A 46 55.00 -21.73 -46.61
C ASP A 46 54.74 -20.29 -47.09
N VAL A 47 54.11 -19.45 -46.26
CA VAL A 47 53.91 -18.01 -46.53
C VAL A 47 54.12 -17.20 -45.26
N SER A 48 55.38 -16.82 -45.04
CA SER A 48 55.86 -15.57 -44.44
C SER A 48 54.85 -14.69 -43.68
N MET A 49 55.07 -14.50 -42.37
CA MET A 49 54.45 -13.41 -41.60
C MET A 49 54.94 -12.02 -42.07
N PRO A 50 54.05 -11.03 -42.19
CA PRO A 50 54.42 -9.62 -42.11
C PRO A 50 54.66 -9.24 -40.64
N ALA A 51 55.88 -8.79 -40.32
CA ALA A 51 56.10 -8.03 -39.11
C ALA A 51 55.69 -6.59 -39.37
N ASP A 52 54.58 -6.15 -38.78
CA ASP A 52 54.28 -4.76 -38.34
C ASP A 52 52.81 -4.64 -37.92
N ASP A 53 52.50 -4.90 -36.65
CA ASP A 53 51.39 -4.21 -35.96
C ASP A 53 51.61 -4.21 -34.43
N PHE A 54 52.57 -3.40 -33.98
CA PHE A 54 52.96 -3.28 -32.57
C PHE A 54 52.58 -1.92 -31.97
N GLN A 55 51.36 -1.43 -32.25
CA GLN A 55 50.79 -0.24 -31.60
C GLN A 55 49.33 -0.43 -31.16
N SER A 56 49.00 0.13 -29.99
CA SER A 56 47.64 0.24 -29.42
C SER A 56 46.94 -1.00 -28.83
N ARG A 57 47.67 -1.86 -28.10
CA ARG A 57 47.05 -2.49 -26.91
C ARG A 57 46.86 -1.42 -25.82
N THR A 58 45.73 -0.74 -25.84
CA THR A 58 45.26 0.00 -24.66
C THR A 58 45.03 -1.02 -23.54
N MET A 59 45.81 -0.93 -22.46
CA MET A 59 45.43 -1.64 -21.24
C MET A 59 44.13 -1.02 -20.74
N ASP A 60 43.06 -1.81 -20.69
CA ASP A 60 41.92 -1.46 -19.85
C ASP A 60 42.43 -1.27 -18.42
N PRO A 61 42.06 -0.17 -17.72
CA PRO A 61 42.43 -0.04 -16.32
C PRO A 61 41.81 -1.21 -15.55
N PRO A 62 42.52 -1.78 -14.55
CA PRO A 62 41.99 -2.90 -13.79
C PRO A 62 40.65 -2.47 -13.19
N TYR A 63 39.60 -3.27 -13.45
CA TYR A 63 38.25 -3.06 -12.92
C TYR A 63 38.33 -2.90 -11.39
N THR A 64 38.41 -1.66 -10.93
CA THR A 64 38.21 -1.31 -9.53
C THR A 64 36.75 -1.59 -9.26
N GLY A 65 36.48 -2.75 -8.64
CA GLY A 65 35.13 -3.18 -8.32
C GLY A 65 34.44 -2.06 -7.56
N LEU A 66 33.48 -1.40 -8.22
CA LEU A 66 32.65 -0.39 -7.62
C LEU A 66 31.93 -1.07 -6.46
N VAL A 67 32.42 -0.81 -5.25
CA VAL A 67 31.76 -1.22 -4.02
C VAL A 67 30.38 -0.59 -4.09
N SER A 68 29.37 -1.42 -4.37
CA SER A 68 27.98 -0.97 -4.44
C SER A 68 27.70 -0.17 -3.17
N PRO A 69 27.25 1.10 -3.27
CA PRO A 69 27.07 1.94 -2.10
C PRO A 69 26.16 1.20 -1.11
N PRO A 70 26.48 1.24 0.20
CA PRO A 70 25.67 0.53 1.20
C PRO A 70 24.23 1.00 1.07
N LYS A 71 23.32 0.04 0.81
CA LYS A 71 21.91 0.31 0.53
C LYS A 71 21.34 1.22 1.62
N ALA A 72 20.89 2.42 1.22
CA ALA A 72 20.38 3.40 2.16
C ALA A 72 19.25 2.80 2.99
N HIS A 73 19.41 2.73 4.31
CA HIS A 73 18.42 2.08 5.17
C HIS A 73 17.05 2.79 5.02
N PRO A 74 15.96 2.05 4.71
CA PRO A 74 14.66 2.65 4.47
C PRO A 74 14.18 3.40 5.72
N ARG A 75 13.92 4.70 5.58
CA ARG A 75 13.64 5.65 6.68
C ARG A 75 12.36 5.29 7.46
N TRP A 76 12.50 4.39 8.42
CA TRP A 76 11.42 3.76 9.19
C TRP A 76 10.53 4.73 9.99
N TRP A 77 11.03 5.95 10.27
CA TRP A 77 10.29 6.99 10.99
C TRP A 77 9.30 7.76 10.10
N THR A 78 9.53 7.80 8.78
CA THR A 78 8.70 8.56 7.84
C THR A 78 7.22 8.16 7.76
N PRO A 79 6.82 6.89 8.00
CA PRO A 79 5.42 6.49 8.13
C PRO A 79 4.77 7.06 9.38
N LEU A 80 5.50 7.08 10.50
CA LEU A 80 5.03 7.62 11.77
C LEU A 80 4.87 9.15 11.68
N ALA A 81 5.85 9.84 11.09
CA ALA A 81 5.77 11.29 10.87
C ALA A 81 4.62 11.68 9.94
N VAL A 82 4.37 10.93 8.86
CA VAL A 82 3.21 11.18 7.98
C VAL A 82 1.89 10.83 8.67
N SER A 83 1.84 9.77 9.49
CA SER A 83 0.66 9.46 10.29
C SER A 83 0.34 10.61 11.26
N ALA A 84 1.33 11.10 12.00
CA ALA A 84 1.18 12.24 12.91
C ALA A 84 0.75 13.53 12.16
N ALA A 85 1.34 13.80 11.00
CA ALA A 85 0.95 14.94 10.16
C ALA A 85 -0.49 14.80 9.61
N SER A 86 -0.90 13.59 9.21
CA SER A 86 -2.26 13.27 8.76
C SER A 86 -3.28 13.43 9.88
N TRP A 87 -2.98 12.92 11.08
CA TRP A 87 -3.83 13.10 12.26
C TRP A 87 -3.98 14.58 12.62
N LEU A 88 -2.87 15.34 12.68
CA LEU A 88 -2.91 16.77 12.96
C LEU A 88 -3.69 17.55 11.87
N SER A 89 -3.50 17.20 10.60
CA SER A 89 -4.24 17.81 9.48
C SER A 89 -5.74 17.53 9.58
N PHE A 90 -6.12 16.30 9.94
CA PHE A 90 -7.51 15.93 10.21
C PHE A 90 -8.06 16.69 11.41
N MET A 91 -7.35 16.79 12.55
CA MET A 91 -7.87 17.51 13.74
C MET A 91 -8.08 19.00 13.48
N ILE A 92 -7.13 19.66 12.79
CA ILE A 92 -7.27 21.06 12.40
C ILE A 92 -8.44 21.23 11.43
N ALA A 93 -8.57 20.35 10.43
CA ALA A 93 -9.70 20.38 9.49
C ALA A 93 -11.04 20.15 10.20
N SER A 94 -11.16 19.12 11.06
CA SER A 94 -12.37 18.83 11.84
C SER A 94 -12.81 20.00 12.70
N LEU A 95 -11.88 20.70 13.37
CA LEU A 95 -12.20 21.91 14.13
C LEU A 95 -12.74 23.04 13.22
N LEU A 96 -12.06 23.33 12.11
CA LEU A 96 -12.49 24.36 11.16
C LEU A 96 -13.82 24.01 10.49
N MET A 97 -14.05 22.73 10.17
CA MET A 97 -15.27 22.25 9.54
C MET A 97 -16.43 22.14 10.53
N ALA A 98 -16.18 21.89 11.81
CA ALA A 98 -17.21 22.02 12.85
C ALA A 98 -17.70 23.48 12.98
N ILE A 99 -16.78 24.46 13.03
CA ILE A 99 -17.13 25.89 13.04
C ILE A 99 -17.91 26.26 11.76
N LEU A 100 -17.45 25.83 10.59
CA LEU A 100 -18.15 26.06 9.32
C LEU A 100 -19.54 25.40 9.31
N GLY A 101 -19.66 24.19 9.84
CA GLY A 101 -20.92 23.45 9.95
C GLY A 101 -21.93 24.17 10.84
N VAL A 102 -21.51 24.72 11.97
CA VAL A 102 -22.38 25.57 12.82
C VAL A 102 -22.86 26.79 12.03
N TRP A 103 -21.96 27.53 11.38
CA TRP A 103 -22.34 28.70 10.59
C TRP A 103 -23.32 28.37 9.45
N VAL A 104 -23.08 27.26 8.72
CA VAL A 104 -23.95 26.81 7.62
C VAL A 104 -25.34 26.37 8.10
N VAL A 105 -25.45 25.80 9.30
CA VAL A 105 -26.72 25.26 9.82
C VAL A 105 -27.52 26.28 10.62
N PHE A 106 -26.86 27.20 11.33
CA PHE A 106 -27.51 28.19 12.21
C PHE A 106 -27.49 29.62 11.64
N GLY A 107 -26.66 29.92 10.64
CA GLY A 107 -26.50 31.25 10.05
C GLY A 107 -25.62 32.22 10.85
N GLU A 108 -25.30 31.88 12.10
CA GLU A 108 -24.51 32.69 13.03
C GLU A 108 -23.42 31.87 13.74
N LEU A 109 -22.48 32.57 14.38
CA LEU A 109 -21.43 31.98 15.22
C LEU A 109 -21.46 32.64 16.60
N SER A 110 -21.67 31.83 17.63
CA SER A 110 -21.59 32.26 19.03
C SER A 110 -20.79 31.25 19.85
N SER A 111 -20.18 31.69 20.95
CA SER A 111 -19.44 30.82 21.86
C SER A 111 -20.33 29.76 22.52
N GLN A 112 -21.62 30.06 22.70
CA GLN A 112 -22.62 29.15 23.24
C GLN A 112 -22.96 28.02 22.25
N LEU A 113 -23.12 28.34 20.96
CA LEU A 113 -23.34 27.33 19.91
C LEU A 113 -22.11 26.43 19.74
N LEU A 114 -20.91 27.02 19.65
CA LEU A 114 -19.66 26.27 19.46
C LEU A 114 -19.31 25.32 20.62
N GLY A 115 -19.75 25.63 21.84
CA GLY A 115 -19.51 24.81 23.04
C GLY A 115 -20.58 23.76 23.35
N SER A 116 -21.67 23.67 22.58
CA SER A 116 -22.82 22.82 22.89
C SER A 116 -22.86 21.54 22.05
N MET A 117 -22.97 20.40 22.73
CA MET A 117 -23.11 19.09 22.08
C MET A 117 -24.42 18.97 21.29
N GLU A 118 -25.50 19.60 21.76
CA GLU A 118 -26.78 19.67 21.02
C GLU A 118 -26.60 20.39 19.67
N THR A 119 -25.72 21.40 19.62
CA THR A 119 -25.37 22.08 18.36
C THR A 119 -24.64 21.12 17.42
N MET A 120 -23.68 20.33 17.93
CA MET A 120 -22.97 19.33 17.11
C MET A 120 -23.88 18.22 16.59
N THR A 121 -24.84 17.73 17.41
CA THR A 121 -25.89 16.81 16.96
C THR A 121 -26.74 17.44 15.86
N LYS A 122 -27.19 18.70 16.02
CA LYS A 122 -27.97 19.42 14.99
C LYS A 122 -27.20 19.68 13.70
N VAL A 123 -25.89 19.99 13.79
CA VAL A 123 -25.01 20.09 12.61
C VAL A 123 -24.92 18.74 11.90
N SER A 124 -24.68 17.66 12.66
CA SER A 124 -24.53 16.31 12.12
C SER A 124 -25.85 15.71 11.62
N ALA A 125 -27.00 16.21 12.09
CA ALA A 125 -28.34 15.88 11.60
C ALA A 125 -28.69 16.61 10.28
N SER A 126 -27.96 17.67 9.92
CA SER A 126 -28.12 18.37 8.64
C SER A 126 -27.31 17.68 7.54
N ARG A 127 -27.93 17.43 6.38
CA ARG A 127 -27.25 16.84 5.20
C ARG A 127 -25.99 17.60 4.79
N TRP A 128 -26.03 18.93 4.85
CA TRP A 128 -24.89 19.79 4.54
C TRP A 128 -23.87 19.83 5.68
N GLY A 129 -24.33 19.91 6.93
CA GLY A 129 -23.44 19.88 8.09
C GLY A 129 -22.66 18.57 8.17
N LEU A 130 -23.33 17.42 8.02
CA LEU A 130 -22.73 16.09 7.98
C LEU A 130 -21.69 15.97 6.84
N LEU A 131 -22.02 16.44 5.64
CA LEU A 131 -21.06 16.46 4.51
C LEU A 131 -19.81 17.27 4.85
N ILE A 132 -19.98 18.46 5.43
CA ILE A 132 -18.87 19.35 5.82
C ILE A 132 -17.99 18.69 6.90
N VAL A 133 -18.58 18.14 7.96
CA VAL A 133 -17.80 17.57 9.08
C VAL A 133 -17.23 16.17 8.82
N VAL A 134 -17.75 15.42 7.83
CA VAL A 134 -17.24 14.09 7.48
C VAL A 134 -16.27 14.13 6.30
N VAL A 135 -16.69 14.69 5.16
CA VAL A 135 -15.94 14.54 3.89
C VAL A 135 -14.69 15.41 3.88
N LEU A 136 -14.81 16.67 4.29
CA LEU A 136 -13.71 17.64 4.17
C LEU A 136 -12.52 17.31 5.10
N PRO A 137 -12.71 16.87 6.36
CA PRO A 137 -11.60 16.38 7.19
C PRO A 137 -10.95 15.10 6.65
N GLN A 138 -11.73 14.19 6.06
CA GLN A 138 -11.17 12.99 5.40
C GLN A 138 -10.27 13.34 4.20
N LEU A 139 -10.61 14.39 3.43
CA LEU A 139 -9.71 14.91 2.41
C LEU A 139 -8.43 15.50 3.01
N ALA A 140 -8.50 16.18 4.17
CA ALA A 140 -7.32 16.69 4.86
C ALA A 140 -6.44 15.56 5.45
N LEU A 141 -7.03 14.45 5.91
CA LEU A 141 -6.32 13.27 6.41
C LEU A 141 -5.35 12.69 5.38
N VAL A 142 -5.80 12.54 4.13
CA VAL A 142 -5.02 11.88 3.08
C VAL A 142 -3.92 12.78 2.49
N MET A 143 -4.04 14.10 2.61
CA MET A 143 -3.13 15.07 1.96
C MET A 143 -1.65 14.88 2.31
N PRO A 144 -1.21 14.71 3.57
CA PRO A 144 0.19 14.46 3.88
C PRO A 144 0.74 13.18 3.25
N SER A 145 -0.07 12.12 3.10
CA SER A 145 0.33 10.89 2.41
C SER A 145 0.51 11.09 0.90
N ILE A 146 -0.34 11.92 0.27
CA ILE A 146 -0.23 12.29 -1.15
C ILE A 146 1.01 13.14 -1.37
N VAL A 147 1.25 14.15 -0.53
CA VAL A 147 2.45 15.01 -0.61
C VAL A 147 3.72 14.19 -0.42
N ALA A 148 3.79 13.37 0.64
CA ALA A 148 4.97 12.53 0.88
C ALA A 148 5.14 11.41 -0.16
N GLY A 149 4.06 10.98 -0.81
CA GLY A 149 4.09 10.11 -1.98
C GLY A 149 4.69 10.79 -3.21
N LYS A 150 4.32 12.05 -3.48
CA LYS A 150 4.85 12.86 -4.60
C LYS A 150 6.30 13.29 -4.39
N LEU A 151 6.71 13.54 -3.14
CA LEU A 151 8.09 13.85 -2.76
C LEU A 151 9.00 12.60 -2.70
N SER A 152 8.48 11.41 -3.04
CA SER A 152 9.28 10.19 -3.03
C SER A 152 10.06 10.01 -4.34
N PRO A 153 11.30 9.50 -4.32
CA PRO A 153 12.02 9.11 -5.54
C PRO A 153 11.38 7.92 -6.28
N VAL A 154 10.45 7.20 -5.65
CA VAL A 154 9.70 6.09 -6.27
C VAL A 154 8.42 6.65 -6.92
N PRO A 155 8.08 6.26 -8.16
CA PRO A 155 6.88 6.74 -8.85
C PRO A 155 5.61 6.64 -8.01
N PHE A 156 4.84 7.73 -7.93
CA PHE A 156 3.68 7.90 -7.06
C PHE A 156 2.73 6.68 -7.01
N ARG A 157 2.38 6.12 -8.17
CA ARG A 157 1.50 4.93 -8.25
C ARG A 157 2.12 3.68 -7.62
N GLN A 158 3.43 3.46 -7.81
CA GLN A 158 4.14 2.34 -7.18
C GLN A 158 4.33 2.58 -5.67
N ARG A 159 4.65 3.82 -5.28
CA ARG A 159 4.81 4.22 -3.88
C ARG A 159 3.56 3.96 -3.05
N LEU A 160 2.39 4.24 -3.61
CA LEU A 160 1.09 4.05 -2.95
C LEU A 160 0.38 2.73 -3.31
N GLY A 161 1.03 1.83 -4.06
CA GLY A 161 0.43 0.55 -4.43
C GLY A 161 -0.79 0.62 -5.37
N LEU A 162 -0.97 1.74 -6.07
CA LEU A 162 -2.00 1.98 -7.10
C LEU A 162 -1.63 1.27 -8.41
N VAL A 163 -1.40 -0.03 -8.31
CA VAL A 163 -1.00 -0.94 -9.39
C VAL A 163 -1.94 -2.14 -9.42
N ARG A 164 -1.97 -2.88 -10.54
CA ARG A 164 -2.93 -3.98 -10.73
C ARG A 164 -2.68 -5.19 -9.80
N GLY A 165 -1.48 -5.35 -9.25
CA GLY A 165 -1.12 -6.55 -8.47
C GLY A 165 -1.17 -7.84 -9.29
N HIS A 166 -1.02 -8.98 -8.63
CA HIS A 166 -0.97 -10.31 -9.27
C HIS A 166 -2.21 -11.18 -9.01
N TRP A 167 -3.20 -10.68 -8.25
CA TRP A 167 -4.46 -11.38 -8.04
C TRP A 167 -5.44 -11.20 -9.22
N PRO A 168 -6.20 -12.23 -9.63
CA PRO A 168 -7.28 -12.08 -10.60
C PRO A 168 -8.41 -11.21 -10.03
N VAL A 169 -9.25 -10.63 -10.90
CA VAL A 169 -10.32 -9.70 -10.47
C VAL A 169 -11.30 -10.35 -9.49
N TRP A 170 -11.65 -11.63 -9.71
CA TRP A 170 -12.58 -12.34 -8.82
C TRP A 170 -12.06 -12.44 -7.37
N ALA A 171 -10.73 -12.49 -7.17
CA ALA A 171 -10.14 -12.53 -5.83
C ALA A 171 -10.30 -11.20 -5.08
N TRP A 172 -10.45 -10.08 -5.82
CA TRP A 172 -10.79 -8.78 -5.23
C TRP A 172 -12.22 -8.78 -4.70
N PHE A 173 -13.16 -9.34 -5.46
CA PHE A 173 -14.54 -9.50 -5.03
C PHE A 173 -14.70 -10.52 -3.91
N ALA A 174 -13.93 -11.62 -3.91
CA ALA A 174 -13.88 -12.57 -2.80
C ALA A 174 -13.38 -11.93 -1.50
N ALA A 175 -12.31 -11.13 -1.59
CA ALA A 175 -11.81 -10.32 -0.48
C ALA A 175 -12.88 -9.35 0.02
N ALA A 176 -13.54 -8.62 -0.89
CA ALA A 176 -14.56 -7.64 -0.53
C ALA A 176 -15.84 -8.27 0.06
N ALA A 177 -16.21 -9.47 -0.38
CA ALA A 177 -17.27 -10.27 0.22
C ALA A 177 -16.91 -10.74 1.64
N ALA A 178 -15.62 -11.06 1.88
CA ALA A 178 -15.13 -11.50 3.18
C ALA A 178 -14.99 -10.36 4.21
N THR A 179 -14.73 -9.12 3.77
CA THR A 179 -14.50 -7.98 4.68
C THR A 179 -15.67 -7.75 5.66
N PRO A 180 -16.95 -7.66 5.24
CA PRO A 180 -18.09 -7.52 6.16
C PRO A 180 -18.21 -8.65 7.21
N LEU A 181 -17.78 -9.88 6.89
CA LEU A 181 -17.78 -10.98 7.85
C LEU A 181 -16.73 -10.77 8.96
N VAL A 182 -15.55 -10.26 8.62
CA VAL A 182 -14.52 -9.91 9.61
C VAL A 182 -15.04 -8.79 10.52
N GLY A 183 -15.74 -7.80 9.96
CA GLY A 183 -16.40 -6.74 10.73
C GLY A 183 -17.47 -7.29 11.67
N LEU A 184 -18.43 -8.05 11.14
CA LEU A 184 -19.51 -8.65 11.91
C LEU A 184 -19.01 -9.53 13.06
N ILE A 185 -18.04 -10.42 12.82
CA ILE A 185 -17.42 -11.24 13.87
C ILE A 185 -16.76 -10.36 14.92
N SER A 186 -16.02 -9.32 14.51
CA SER A 186 -15.32 -8.43 15.45
C SER A 186 -16.30 -7.65 16.32
N SER A 187 -17.37 -7.11 15.74
CA SER A 187 -18.44 -6.42 16.48
C SER A 187 -19.21 -7.35 17.43
N LEU A 188 -19.52 -8.58 17.01
CA LEU A 188 -20.18 -9.57 17.88
C LEU A 188 -19.29 -10.00 19.05
N VAL A 189 -17.98 -10.16 18.81
CA VAL A 189 -17.00 -10.47 19.86
C VAL A 189 -16.86 -9.31 20.83
N VAL A 190 -16.68 -8.07 20.35
CA VAL A 190 -16.56 -6.89 21.23
C VAL A 190 -17.86 -6.65 22.02
N GLY A 191 -19.02 -6.73 21.36
CA GLY A 191 -20.32 -6.57 22.00
C GLY A 191 -20.67 -7.64 23.04
N SER A 192 -19.94 -8.76 23.10
CA SER A 192 -20.13 -9.77 24.15
C SER A 192 -19.40 -9.46 25.47
N PHE A 193 -18.55 -8.41 25.51
CA PHE A 193 -17.81 -8.02 26.73
C PHE A 193 -17.63 -6.50 26.91
N MET A 194 -18.03 -5.66 25.94
CA MET A 194 -18.08 -4.20 26.06
C MET A 194 -19.44 -3.69 25.64
N GLU A 195 -19.97 -2.71 26.39
CA GLU A 195 -21.12 -1.92 25.96
C GLU A 195 -20.70 -0.93 24.87
N GLU A 196 -21.64 -0.61 23.97
CA GLU A 196 -21.45 0.42 22.96
C GLU A 196 -21.33 1.81 23.62
N SER A 197 -20.35 2.61 23.18
CA SER A 197 -20.14 3.96 23.70
C SER A 197 -21.24 4.94 23.27
N GLU A 198 -21.46 6.00 24.04
CA GLU A 198 -22.44 7.04 23.69
C GLU A 198 -22.13 7.72 22.34
N ASN A 199 -20.85 7.83 21.98
CA ASN A 199 -20.43 8.34 20.66
C ASN A 199 -20.93 7.45 19.52
N LEU A 200 -20.81 6.12 19.67
CA LEU A 200 -21.24 5.16 18.65
C LEU A 200 -22.77 5.08 18.56
N LYS A 201 -23.47 5.09 19.70
CA LYS A 201 -24.94 5.18 19.76
C LYS A 201 -25.45 6.43 19.04
N GLU A 202 -24.83 7.58 19.27
CA GLU A 202 -25.21 8.85 18.62
C GLU A 202 -24.94 8.83 17.10
N MET A 203 -23.79 8.30 16.66
CA MET A 203 -23.53 8.11 15.22
C MET A 203 -24.56 7.18 14.58
N SER A 204 -24.93 6.09 15.26
CA SER A 204 -25.95 5.15 14.80
C SER A 204 -27.33 5.81 14.64
N ARG A 205 -27.74 6.66 15.61
CA ARG A 205 -28.96 7.49 15.50
C ARG A 205 -28.89 8.47 14.33
N ILE A 206 -27.78 9.20 14.17
CA ILE A 206 -27.60 10.14 13.06
C ILE A 206 -27.70 9.43 11.70
N PHE A 207 -27.12 8.22 11.58
CA PHE A 207 -27.21 7.43 10.35
C PHE A 207 -28.64 6.95 10.08
N ARG A 208 -29.36 6.43 11.10
CA ARG A 208 -30.76 6.02 10.98
C ARG A 208 -31.66 7.18 10.54
N ASN A 209 -31.59 8.32 11.22
CA ASN A 209 -32.34 9.54 10.86
C ASN A 209 -32.11 9.97 9.41
N HIS A 210 -30.86 9.90 8.92
CA HIS A 210 -30.55 10.18 7.52
C HIS A 210 -31.14 9.13 6.56
N GLY A 211 -31.02 7.85 6.90
CA GLY A 211 -31.60 6.74 6.14
C GLY A 211 -33.11 6.87 5.96
N GLU A 212 -33.84 7.10 7.06
CA GLU A 212 -35.29 7.31 7.08
C GLU A 212 -35.72 8.55 6.30
N SER A 213 -34.91 9.62 6.28
CA SER A 213 -35.16 10.80 5.43
C SER A 213 -35.00 10.57 3.92
N GLY A 214 -34.70 9.33 3.49
CA GLY A 214 -34.39 8.98 2.10
C GLY A 214 -32.97 9.31 1.67
N PHE A 215 -32.06 9.65 2.60
CA PHE A 215 -30.68 10.06 2.31
C PHE A 215 -29.68 8.87 2.37
N LEU A 216 -30.18 7.63 2.37
CA LEU A 216 -29.37 6.41 2.51
C LEU A 216 -28.24 6.29 1.48
N PHE A 217 -28.49 6.54 0.19
CA PHE A 217 -27.45 6.38 -0.85
C PHE A 217 -26.32 7.43 -0.71
N PRO A 218 -26.60 8.75 -0.60
CA PRO A 218 -25.56 9.74 -0.30
C PRO A 218 -24.80 9.46 1.02
N LEU A 219 -25.49 9.05 2.08
CA LEU A 219 -24.88 8.66 3.35
C LEU A 219 -23.92 7.47 3.16
N ALA A 220 -24.38 6.41 2.49
CA ALA A 220 -23.57 5.23 2.22
C ALA A 220 -22.34 5.53 1.34
N MET A 221 -22.41 6.49 0.41
CA MET A 221 -21.22 6.92 -0.35
C MET A 221 -20.28 7.79 0.50
N MET A 222 -20.82 8.68 1.33
CA MET A 222 -20.04 9.55 2.21
C MET A 222 -19.25 8.76 3.26
N ILE A 223 -19.90 7.83 3.96
CA ILE A 223 -19.30 6.98 5.00
C ILE A 223 -18.60 5.75 4.39
N GLY A 224 -19.07 5.27 3.24
CA GLY A 224 -18.51 4.11 2.55
C GLY A 224 -17.26 4.42 1.74
N ALA A 225 -17.35 5.35 0.79
CA ALA A 225 -16.29 5.59 -0.19
C ALA A 225 -15.20 6.54 0.33
N THR A 226 -15.56 7.60 1.06
CA THR A 226 -14.57 8.60 1.50
C THR A 226 -13.48 7.99 2.41
N PRO A 227 -13.83 7.26 3.49
CA PRO A 227 -12.84 6.59 4.34
C PRO A 227 -12.09 5.48 3.60
N ALA A 228 -12.81 4.62 2.87
CA ALA A 228 -12.22 3.51 2.11
C ALA A 228 -11.23 3.95 1.03
N ILE A 229 -11.28 5.20 0.57
CA ILE A 229 -10.25 5.80 -0.28
C ILE A 229 -9.19 6.47 0.60
N CYS A 230 -9.55 7.45 1.42
CA CYS A 230 -8.59 8.32 2.12
C CYS A 230 -7.69 7.55 3.11
N GLU A 231 -8.28 6.64 3.87
CA GLU A 231 -7.59 5.85 4.89
C GLU A 231 -6.76 4.74 4.27
N GLU A 232 -7.23 4.10 3.19
CA GLU A 232 -6.42 3.11 2.47
C GLU A 232 -5.21 3.75 1.80
N PHE A 233 -5.34 4.94 1.20
CA PHE A 233 -4.21 5.72 0.67
C PHE A 233 -3.14 5.97 1.76
N LEU A 234 -3.57 6.41 2.95
CA LEU A 234 -2.68 6.68 4.08
C LEU A 234 -2.07 5.38 4.64
N PHE A 235 -2.90 4.47 5.15
CA PHE A 235 -2.45 3.34 5.96
C PHE A 235 -1.88 2.21 5.11
N ARG A 236 -2.52 1.82 4.01
CA ARG A 236 -2.08 0.66 3.21
C ARG A 236 -1.17 1.11 2.07
N GLY A 237 -1.53 2.21 1.40
CA GLY A 237 -0.74 2.80 0.32
C GLY A 237 0.61 3.34 0.80
N TYR A 238 0.63 4.25 1.77
CA TYR A 238 1.87 4.88 2.23
C TYR A 238 2.51 4.21 3.46
N VAL A 239 1.77 4.03 4.56
CA VAL A 239 2.34 3.61 5.85
C VAL A 239 2.81 2.14 5.82
N GLN A 240 1.93 1.22 5.40
CA GLN A 240 2.24 -0.21 5.35
C GLN A 240 3.34 -0.52 4.33
N THR A 241 3.29 0.02 3.10
CA THR A 241 4.34 -0.24 2.09
C THR A 241 5.73 0.19 2.55
N ARG A 242 5.83 1.25 3.35
CA ARG A 242 7.07 1.67 4.00
C ARG A 242 7.49 0.74 5.13
N LEU A 243 6.60 0.47 6.09
CA LEU A 243 6.93 -0.33 7.27
C LEU A 243 7.30 -1.77 6.91
N VAL A 244 6.64 -2.37 5.90
CA VAL A 244 6.96 -3.69 5.35
C VAL A 244 8.31 -3.74 4.60
N ARG A 245 8.87 -2.59 4.20
CA ARG A 245 10.24 -2.49 3.68
C ARG A 245 11.28 -2.26 4.78
N SER A 246 10.90 -1.61 5.89
CA SER A 246 11.79 -1.36 7.03
C SER A 246 11.84 -2.52 8.04
N PHE A 247 10.80 -3.35 8.11
CA PHE A 247 10.63 -4.41 9.11
C PHE A 247 10.04 -5.68 8.48
N HIS A 248 9.96 -6.76 9.27
CA HIS A 248 9.26 -7.98 8.85
C HIS A 248 7.80 -7.67 8.46
N PRO A 249 7.24 -8.25 7.38
CA PRO A 249 5.93 -7.87 6.87
C PRO A 249 4.79 -7.94 7.90
N LEU A 250 4.81 -8.93 8.80
CA LEU A 250 3.85 -9.04 9.91
C LEU A 250 3.87 -7.80 10.83
N ILE A 251 5.06 -7.27 11.14
CA ILE A 251 5.23 -6.07 11.98
C ILE A 251 4.70 -4.85 11.22
N GLY A 252 5.02 -4.74 9.92
CA GLY A 252 4.55 -3.62 9.10
C GLY A 252 3.03 -3.58 8.94
N ILE A 253 2.39 -4.75 8.77
CA ILE A 253 0.92 -4.89 8.73
C ILE A 253 0.33 -4.58 10.12
N PHE A 254 0.90 -5.13 11.19
CA PHE A 254 0.41 -4.91 12.56
C PHE A 254 0.42 -3.43 12.96
N VAL A 255 1.56 -2.75 12.78
CA VAL A 255 1.70 -1.33 13.14
C VAL A 255 0.81 -0.44 12.26
N ALA A 256 0.70 -0.70 10.95
CA ALA A 256 -0.20 0.05 10.08
C ALA A 256 -1.69 -0.15 10.47
N SER A 257 -2.07 -1.36 10.84
CA SER A 257 -3.44 -1.71 11.28
C SER A 257 -3.77 -1.12 12.65
N PHE A 258 -2.80 -1.06 13.55
CA PHE A 258 -2.94 -0.40 14.85
C PHE A 258 -3.11 1.11 14.70
N LEU A 259 -2.29 1.76 13.86
CA LEU A 259 -2.42 3.19 13.56
C LEU A 259 -3.78 3.50 12.91
N PHE A 260 -4.23 2.67 11.96
CA PHE A 260 -5.56 2.75 11.37
C PHE A 260 -6.68 2.70 12.43
N ALA A 261 -6.64 1.71 13.32
CA ALA A 261 -7.65 1.59 14.37
C ALA A 261 -7.60 2.79 15.32
N ALA A 262 -6.42 3.18 15.81
CA ALA A 262 -6.21 4.26 16.77
C ALA A 262 -6.76 5.63 16.33
N PHE A 263 -6.85 5.89 15.02
CA PHE A 263 -7.39 7.17 14.50
C PHE A 263 -8.90 7.34 14.74
N HIS A 264 -9.62 6.27 15.10
CA HIS A 264 -11.05 6.34 15.42
C HIS A 264 -11.33 6.92 16.81
N MET A 265 -10.33 7.01 17.69
CA MET A 265 -10.37 7.66 19.02
C MET A 265 -11.46 7.20 20.00
N ASP A 266 -12.19 6.12 19.70
CA ASP A 266 -13.12 5.44 20.58
C ASP A 266 -12.61 4.04 20.89
N LEU A 267 -12.47 3.67 22.16
CA LEU A 267 -11.83 2.40 22.54
C LEU A 267 -12.59 1.16 22.06
N VAL A 268 -13.92 1.20 22.11
CA VAL A 268 -14.78 0.08 21.67
C VAL A 268 -14.62 -0.10 20.17
N HIS A 269 -14.67 1.01 19.43
CA HIS A 269 -14.49 1.01 17.98
C HIS A 269 -13.08 0.58 17.56
N VAL A 270 -12.03 1.09 18.21
CA VAL A 270 -10.62 0.72 17.98
C VAL A 270 -10.43 -0.79 18.06
N ILE A 271 -10.97 -1.43 19.10
CA ILE A 271 -10.86 -2.89 19.28
C ILE A 271 -11.66 -3.62 18.19
N ALA A 272 -12.85 -3.13 17.82
CA ALA A 272 -13.69 -3.75 16.79
C ALA A 272 -13.09 -3.64 15.36
N VAL A 273 -12.45 -2.52 15.00
CA VAL A 273 -11.89 -2.33 13.64
C VAL A 273 -10.45 -2.80 13.48
N PHE A 274 -9.71 -3.06 14.56
CA PHE A 274 -8.33 -3.55 14.47
C PHE A 274 -8.19 -4.89 13.70
N PRO A 275 -9.01 -5.94 13.95
CA PRO A 275 -8.97 -7.18 13.16
C PRO A 275 -9.30 -6.97 11.69
N MET A 276 -10.24 -6.06 11.39
CA MET A 276 -10.52 -5.63 10.02
C MET A 276 -9.28 -5.01 9.37
N GLY A 277 -8.62 -4.12 10.12
CA GLY A 277 -7.43 -3.43 9.63
C GLY A 277 -6.30 -4.40 9.27
N MET A 278 -6.12 -5.45 10.08
CA MET A 278 -5.20 -6.55 9.84
C MET A 278 -5.57 -7.34 8.57
N PHE A 279 -6.86 -7.66 8.39
CA PHE A 279 -7.34 -8.40 7.22
C PHE A 279 -7.10 -7.64 5.90
N LEU A 280 -7.46 -6.35 5.86
CA LEU A 280 -7.21 -5.45 4.73
C LEU A 280 -5.71 -5.29 4.47
N GLY A 281 -4.90 -5.18 5.52
CA GLY A 281 -3.45 -5.11 5.43
C GLY A 281 -2.82 -6.36 4.81
N VAL A 282 -3.27 -7.56 5.22
CA VAL A 282 -2.87 -8.85 4.62
C VAL A 282 -3.27 -8.92 3.15
N ILE A 283 -4.51 -8.56 2.80
CA ILE A 283 -4.98 -8.57 1.41
C ILE A 283 -4.16 -7.62 0.52
N SER A 284 -3.91 -6.39 0.98
CA SER A 284 -3.12 -5.41 0.22
C SER A 284 -1.69 -5.93 -0.02
N TYR A 285 -1.06 -6.49 1.03
CA TYR A 285 0.26 -7.09 0.95
C TYR A 285 0.32 -8.33 0.03
N ARG A 286 -0.65 -9.25 0.16
CA ARG A 286 -0.69 -10.53 -0.57
C ARG A 286 -1.17 -10.42 -2.01
N SER A 287 -1.90 -9.37 -2.37
CA SER A 287 -2.31 -9.10 -3.76
C SER A 287 -1.31 -8.24 -4.53
N GLY A 288 -0.44 -7.50 -3.82
CA GLY A 288 0.42 -6.49 -4.41
C GLY A 288 -0.35 -5.31 -4.99
N SER A 289 -1.51 -4.97 -4.43
CA SER A 289 -2.38 -3.89 -4.90
C SER A 289 -3.14 -3.23 -3.75
N LEU A 290 -3.43 -1.94 -3.87
CA LEU A 290 -4.29 -1.23 -2.93
C LEU A 290 -5.79 -1.45 -3.20
N PHE A 291 -6.17 -1.69 -4.46
CA PHE A 291 -7.57 -1.78 -4.88
C PHE A 291 -8.41 -2.85 -4.18
N PRO A 292 -7.91 -4.07 -3.86
CA PRO A 292 -8.71 -5.07 -3.16
C PRO A 292 -9.05 -4.67 -1.72
N ALA A 293 -8.14 -3.96 -1.04
CA ALA A 293 -8.38 -3.44 0.29
C ALA A 293 -9.37 -2.26 0.28
N MET A 294 -9.22 -1.33 -0.68
CA MET A 294 -10.21 -0.26 -0.93
C MET A 294 -11.61 -0.81 -1.20
N LEU A 295 -11.73 -1.81 -2.09
CA LEU A 295 -13.03 -2.40 -2.41
C LEU A 295 -13.66 -3.09 -1.20
N GLY A 296 -12.88 -3.83 -0.42
CA GLY A 296 -13.39 -4.48 0.79
C GLY A 296 -13.79 -3.50 1.89
N HIS A 297 -12.96 -2.48 2.14
CA HIS A 297 -13.28 -1.41 3.10
C HIS A 297 -14.56 -0.66 2.67
N PHE A 298 -14.69 -0.30 1.40
CA PHE A 298 -15.90 0.32 0.84
C PHE A 298 -17.15 -0.56 1.05
N VAL A 299 -17.08 -1.84 0.65
CA VAL A 299 -18.19 -2.79 0.78
C VAL A 299 -18.59 -2.99 2.24
N ASN A 300 -17.61 -3.08 3.16
CA ASN A 300 -17.89 -3.13 4.59
C ASN A 300 -18.66 -1.90 5.06
N ASN A 301 -18.13 -0.70 4.84
CA ASN A 301 -18.70 0.51 5.41
C ASN A 301 -20.10 0.81 4.84
N VAL A 302 -20.34 0.51 3.55
CA VAL A 302 -21.69 0.56 2.95
C VAL A 302 -22.63 -0.42 3.65
N ILE A 303 -22.20 -1.67 3.87
CA ILE A 303 -23.02 -2.68 4.55
C ILE A 303 -23.26 -2.30 6.02
N SER A 304 -22.28 -1.75 6.73
CA SER A 304 -22.44 -1.26 8.10
C SER A 304 -23.49 -0.15 8.19
N VAL A 305 -23.45 0.84 7.28
CA VAL A 305 -24.47 1.91 7.23
C VAL A 305 -25.86 1.34 6.95
N VAL A 306 -25.99 0.43 5.97
CA VAL A 306 -27.27 -0.21 5.66
C VAL A 306 -27.79 -1.04 6.85
N LEU A 307 -26.91 -1.78 7.55
CA LEU A 307 -27.29 -2.57 8.71
C LEU A 307 -27.78 -1.70 9.87
N VAL A 308 -27.09 -0.59 10.17
CA VAL A 308 -27.49 0.38 11.21
C VAL A 308 -28.86 0.99 10.90
N VAL A 309 -29.07 1.43 9.66
CA VAL A 309 -30.34 2.03 9.21
C VAL A 309 -31.50 1.02 9.23
N MET A 310 -31.25 -0.25 8.92
CA MET A 310 -32.28 -1.30 8.84
C MET A 310 -32.50 -2.06 10.15
N ALA A 311 -31.64 -1.87 11.16
CA ALA A 311 -31.81 -2.44 12.49
C ALA A 311 -32.87 -1.66 13.28
N PRO A 312 -33.74 -2.33 14.07
CA PRO A 312 -34.67 -1.67 14.99
C PRO A 312 -33.96 -0.74 15.99
N GLU A 313 -34.66 0.27 16.50
CA GLU A 313 -34.15 1.12 17.59
C GLU A 313 -34.11 0.37 18.92
N ASP A 314 -35.18 -0.37 19.22
CA ASP A 314 -35.32 -1.15 20.44
C ASP A 314 -34.86 -2.59 20.20
N ALA A 315 -33.78 -3.00 20.87
CA ALA A 315 -33.18 -4.34 20.75
C ALA A 315 -34.02 -5.49 21.36
N THR A 316 -35.33 -5.29 21.54
CA THR A 316 -36.26 -6.27 22.11
C THR A 316 -36.77 -7.27 21.07
N ASP A 317 -36.82 -6.88 19.79
CA ASP A 317 -37.17 -7.79 18.69
C ASP A 317 -35.94 -8.08 17.82
N VAL A 318 -34.99 -8.82 18.41
CA VAL A 318 -33.82 -9.37 17.73
C VAL A 318 -34.23 -10.30 16.57
N LEU A 319 -35.51 -10.71 16.50
CA LEU A 319 -36.12 -11.48 15.41
C LEU A 319 -36.60 -10.61 14.23
N ALA A 320 -36.42 -9.29 14.24
CA ALA A 320 -36.77 -8.41 13.12
C ALA A 320 -36.14 -8.89 11.81
N ALA A 321 -36.99 -9.46 10.94
CA ALA A 321 -36.55 -10.27 9.79
C ALA A 321 -35.49 -9.61 8.89
N PRO A 322 -35.55 -8.30 8.55
CA PRO A 322 -34.55 -7.67 7.69
C PRO A 322 -33.11 -7.75 8.24
N ALA A 323 -32.91 -7.47 9.52
CA ALA A 323 -31.58 -7.40 10.13
C ALA A 323 -30.93 -8.80 10.28
N ILE A 324 -31.71 -9.82 10.64
CA ILE A 324 -31.26 -11.22 10.61
C ILE A 324 -30.91 -11.63 9.17
N MET A 325 -31.78 -11.37 8.19
CA MET A 325 -31.53 -11.79 6.80
C MET A 325 -30.24 -11.17 6.24
N ILE A 326 -29.97 -9.89 6.53
CA ILE A 326 -28.71 -9.23 6.16
C ILE A 326 -27.53 -9.91 6.88
N SER A 327 -27.62 -10.14 8.19
CA SER A 327 -26.55 -10.76 8.99
C SER A 327 -26.22 -12.18 8.52
N MET A 328 -27.25 -13.00 8.23
CA MET A 328 -27.09 -14.34 7.67
C MET A 328 -26.51 -14.31 6.24
N SER A 329 -26.87 -13.30 5.45
CA SER A 329 -26.29 -13.09 4.12
C SER A 329 -24.80 -12.72 4.21
N ILE A 330 -24.42 -11.85 5.17
CA ILE A 330 -23.01 -11.52 5.46
C ILE A 330 -22.24 -12.78 5.86
N ILE A 331 -22.81 -13.64 6.71
CA ILE A 331 -22.18 -14.91 7.10
C ILE A 331 -22.00 -15.83 5.89
N LEU A 332 -23.05 -16.10 5.12
CA LEU A 332 -22.98 -17.01 3.98
C LEU A 332 -22.03 -16.52 2.87
N ILE A 333 -22.22 -15.29 2.41
CA ILE A 333 -21.43 -14.68 1.33
C ILE A 333 -20.00 -14.45 1.80
N GLY A 334 -19.81 -14.03 3.05
CA GLY A 334 -18.50 -13.79 3.63
C GLY A 334 -17.69 -15.06 3.88
N LEU A 335 -18.33 -16.19 4.21
CA LEU A 335 -17.63 -17.48 4.32
C LEU A 335 -17.12 -17.96 2.95
N VAL A 336 -17.94 -17.82 1.90
CA VAL A 336 -17.53 -18.10 0.50
C VAL A 336 -16.39 -17.16 0.07
N GLY A 337 -16.53 -15.85 0.34
CA GLY A 337 -15.50 -14.85 0.09
C GLY A 337 -14.20 -15.14 0.83
N MET A 338 -14.28 -15.55 2.10
CA MET A 338 -13.13 -15.89 2.93
C MET A 338 -12.42 -17.14 2.38
N GLY A 339 -13.16 -18.17 1.97
CA GLY A 339 -12.60 -19.33 1.27
C GLY A 339 -11.86 -18.95 -0.02
N GLY A 340 -12.47 -18.11 -0.86
CA GLY A 340 -11.84 -17.58 -2.07
C GLY A 340 -10.61 -16.71 -1.80
N THR A 341 -10.62 -15.95 -0.69
CA THR A 341 -9.49 -15.12 -0.24
C THR A 341 -8.33 -15.97 0.25
N ILE A 342 -8.60 -16.99 1.08
CA ILE A 342 -7.60 -17.95 1.58
C ILE A 342 -6.97 -18.72 0.41
N PHE A 343 -7.79 -19.21 -0.52
CA PHE A 343 -7.29 -19.83 -1.76
C PHE A 343 -6.39 -18.86 -2.54
N SER A 344 -6.81 -17.60 -2.70
CA SER A 344 -6.03 -16.60 -3.44
C SER A 344 -4.69 -16.28 -2.78
N ILE A 345 -4.66 -16.23 -1.44
CA ILE A 345 -3.43 -16.08 -0.64
C ILE A 345 -2.48 -17.26 -0.87
N ALA A 346 -3.00 -18.49 -0.91
CA ALA A 346 -2.20 -19.70 -1.09
C ALA A 346 -1.70 -19.90 -2.54
N TRP A 347 -2.56 -19.64 -3.53
CA TRP A 347 -2.33 -20.00 -4.93
C TRP A 347 -1.61 -18.91 -5.73
N PHE A 348 -2.04 -17.65 -5.63
CA PHE A 348 -1.43 -16.54 -6.37
C PHE A 348 -0.23 -15.98 -5.60
N LYS A 349 0.89 -16.70 -5.67
CA LYS A 349 2.18 -16.21 -5.18
C LYS A 349 2.66 -15.03 -6.02
N PRO A 350 3.35 -14.04 -5.44
CA PRO A 350 4.11 -13.06 -6.20
C PRO A 350 5.12 -13.77 -7.11
N ALA A 351 5.38 -13.21 -8.30
CA ALA A 351 6.41 -13.74 -9.18
C ALA A 351 7.77 -13.77 -8.44
N ALA A 352 8.47 -14.90 -8.55
CA ALA A 352 9.82 -15.02 -8.05
C ALA A 352 10.78 -14.41 -9.09
N ASP A 353 11.22 -13.17 -8.86
CA ASP A 353 12.32 -12.61 -9.64
C ASP A 353 13.61 -13.39 -9.29
N ASN A 354 14.32 -13.86 -10.32
CA ASN A 354 15.53 -14.70 -10.21
C ASN A 354 16.77 -13.97 -9.64
N THR A 355 16.57 -12.92 -8.84
CA THR A 355 17.64 -12.22 -8.12
C THR A 355 17.59 -12.58 -6.63
N THR A 356 18.70 -13.08 -6.11
CA THR A 356 18.84 -13.72 -4.81
C THR A 356 18.55 -12.77 -3.63
N THR A 357 17.28 -12.59 -3.31
CA THR A 357 16.78 -11.96 -2.07
C THR A 357 15.34 -12.45 -1.87
N THR A 358 14.84 -12.58 -0.64
CA THR A 358 13.45 -13.01 -0.34
C THR A 358 12.53 -11.83 0.07
N GLY A 359 11.32 -11.75 -0.50
CA GLY A 359 10.35 -10.65 -0.26
C GLY A 359 9.58 -10.20 -1.52
N PRO A 360 8.30 -9.80 -1.41
CA PRO A 360 7.42 -9.59 -2.57
C PRO A 360 7.63 -8.25 -3.31
N ILE A 361 7.04 -8.17 -4.51
CA ILE A 361 7.19 -7.10 -5.51
C ILE A 361 7.04 -5.67 -4.94
N MET A 362 6.13 -5.44 -3.99
CA MET A 362 5.96 -4.13 -3.33
C MET A 362 7.21 -3.64 -2.58
N ALA A 363 8.17 -4.50 -2.30
CA ALA A 363 9.46 -4.15 -1.71
C ALA A 363 10.56 -3.83 -2.75
N ARG A 364 10.33 -4.03 -4.06
CA ARG A 364 11.44 -4.17 -5.04
C ARG A 364 11.36 -3.45 -6.39
N LEU A 365 10.26 -2.78 -6.72
CA LEU A 365 10.03 -2.28 -8.10
C LEU A 365 11.04 -1.24 -8.67
N VAL A 366 12.07 -0.80 -7.94
CA VAL A 366 13.12 0.13 -8.43
C VAL A 366 14.47 -0.15 -7.74
N PRO A 367 15.62 -0.05 -8.43
CA PRO A 367 16.96 -0.09 -7.81
C PRO A 367 17.20 1.06 -6.82
N ASP A 368 18.07 0.83 -5.83
CA ASP A 368 18.41 1.76 -4.74
C ASP A 368 19.32 2.95 -5.18
N ASN A 369 18.98 3.64 -6.27
CA ASN A 369 19.66 4.89 -6.69
C ASN A 369 19.14 6.11 -5.91
N GLU A 370 19.23 6.07 -4.57
CA GLU A 370 19.14 7.27 -3.74
C GLU A 370 20.51 7.98 -3.71
N HIS A 371 20.78 8.88 -4.66
CA HIS A 371 22.01 9.70 -4.66
C HIS A 371 21.73 11.16 -4.23
N PRO A 372 22.15 11.58 -3.02
CA PRO A 372 22.05 12.96 -2.57
C PRO A 372 23.37 13.72 -2.77
N ALA A 373 23.94 13.69 -3.98
CA ALA A 373 25.18 14.41 -4.29
C ALA A 373 25.31 14.74 -5.78
N ASP A 374 24.65 15.83 -6.23
CA ASP A 374 25.28 16.70 -7.23
C ASP A 374 24.82 18.16 -7.06
N ARG A 375 25.44 18.82 -6.07
CA ARG A 375 25.55 20.28 -6.02
C ARG A 375 27.04 20.57 -5.89
N GLN A 376 27.74 20.61 -7.02
CA GLN A 376 29.11 21.12 -7.05
C GLN A 376 29.13 22.55 -6.45
N PRO A 377 30.00 22.84 -5.48
CA PRO A 377 30.35 24.22 -5.18
C PRO A 377 31.14 24.76 -6.38
N ALA A 378 30.70 25.90 -6.93
CA ALA A 378 31.45 26.55 -8.00
C ALA A 378 32.78 27.09 -7.44
N ASP A 379 33.89 26.48 -7.84
CA ASP A 379 35.24 26.89 -7.46
C ASP A 379 35.51 28.33 -7.91
N ARG A 380 35.60 29.25 -6.94
CA ARG A 380 36.17 30.58 -7.17
C ARG A 380 37.70 30.48 -7.08
N HIS A 381 38.34 30.13 -8.18
CA HIS A 381 39.78 30.34 -8.32
C HIS A 381 40.08 31.82 -8.53
N SER A 382 40.76 32.41 -7.56
CA SER A 382 41.36 33.74 -7.63
C SER A 382 42.86 33.62 -7.92
N ALA A 383 43.34 34.15 -9.05
CA ALA A 383 44.74 34.54 -9.24
C ALA A 383 44.89 35.53 -10.41
N ASP A 384 45.66 36.60 -10.19
CA ASP A 384 45.99 37.61 -11.18
C ASP A 384 46.91 37.11 -12.31
N ALA A 385 46.71 37.62 -13.54
CA ALA A 385 47.78 37.81 -14.51
C ALA A 385 47.47 38.99 -15.45
N ARG A 386 48.47 39.85 -15.69
CA ARG A 386 48.35 41.10 -16.46
C ARG A 386 48.21 40.84 -17.97
N PRO A 387 47.52 41.69 -18.74
CA PRO A 387 47.57 41.65 -20.20
C PRO A 387 48.92 42.17 -20.72
N SER A 388 49.50 41.46 -21.68
CA SER A 388 50.70 41.87 -22.41
C SER A 388 50.37 42.92 -23.49
N ILE A 389 51.32 43.83 -23.71
CA ILE A 389 51.20 44.94 -24.67
C ILE A 389 51.33 44.42 -26.11
N SER A 390 50.44 44.88 -26.99
CA SER A 390 50.68 44.89 -28.45
C SER A 390 50.06 46.14 -29.08
N SER A 391 50.90 47.02 -29.63
CA SER A 391 50.51 48.24 -30.37
C SER A 391 50.17 47.94 -31.84
N PRO A 392 49.42 48.83 -32.52
CA PRO A 392 49.91 49.37 -33.80
C PRO A 392 49.64 50.92 -33.89
N PRO A 393 49.74 51.65 -35.03
CA PRO A 393 50.72 52.75 -35.11
C PRO A 393 50.16 54.17 -35.41
N TYR A 394 50.97 55.19 -35.06
CA TYR A 394 51.13 56.55 -35.62
C TYR A 394 50.00 57.33 -36.35
N GLY A 395 49.83 58.59 -35.92
CA GLY A 395 49.38 59.76 -36.73
C GLY A 395 47.88 60.07 -36.67
N GLU A 396 47.42 61.32 -36.50
CA GLU A 396 48.07 62.63 -36.22
C GLU A 396 47.34 63.35 -35.07
#